data_AF-A0A927FU42-F1
#
_entry.id   AF-A0A927FU42-F1
#
_cell.length_a   1.000
_cell.length_b   1.000
_cell.length_c   1.000
_cell.angle_alpha   90.00
_cell.angle_beta   90.00
_cell.angle_gamma   90.00
#
_symmetry.space_group_name_H-M   'P 1'
#
loop_
_entity.id
_entity.type
_entity.pdbx_description
1 polymer ?
#
loop_
_entity_poly.entity_id
_entity_poly.type
_entity_poly.pdbx_seq_one_letter_code
_entity_poly.pdbx_strand_id
1 'polypeptide(L)'
;MRARYSGDIPTSPGSPMSFLLSAPIRFFDEDQLEEFAEFFSDRVRRDKTLSGALVLLIGNRWAHAETAFTCLMKSTLLAEGGTPVDINWLAKLARTLSPEHIEQLSDIFVDCAFQLFPVNVAADFVELSSELAISLQALVNAQGLEQQRRLLRLRDELKAGALMSSL
;
A
#
# COMPACT_ATOMS: atom_id res chain seq x y z
N MET A 1 37.26 -46.37 46.38
CA MET A 1 36.25 -46.77 45.37
C MET A 1 35.36 -45.57 45.08
N ARG A 2 35.39 -45.08 43.83
CA ARG A 2 34.50 -44.07 43.21
C ARG A 2 33.02 -44.53 43.31
N ALA A 3 31.96 -43.73 43.17
CA ALA A 3 31.64 -42.31 43.26
C ALA A 3 30.09 -42.22 43.08
N ARG A 4 29.45 -41.28 43.79
CA ARG A 4 28.21 -40.50 43.50
C ARG A 4 27.12 -41.08 42.59
N TYR A 5 25.86 -41.10 43.06
CA TYR A 5 24.66 -40.69 42.31
C TYR A 5 23.51 -40.36 43.28
N SER A 6 23.21 -39.08 43.47
CA SER A 6 21.89 -38.59 43.92
C SER A 6 21.92 -37.06 43.91
N GLY A 7 20.92 -36.45 43.26
CA GLY A 7 20.78 -35.00 43.14
C GLY A 7 20.84 -34.54 41.69
N ASP A 8 19.68 -34.50 41.04
CA ASP A 8 19.00 -33.24 40.71
C ASP A 8 17.94 -33.48 39.62
N ILE A 9 16.70 -33.12 39.96
CA ILE A 9 15.59 -33.01 39.02
C ILE A 9 15.66 -31.61 38.42
N PRO A 10 15.89 -31.45 37.11
CA PRO A 10 15.49 -30.25 36.43
C PRO A 10 14.05 -30.41 35.92
N THR A 11 13.14 -29.75 36.63
CA THR A 11 11.88 -29.25 36.08
C THR A 11 12.18 -28.37 34.86
N SER A 12 11.77 -28.80 33.67
CA SER A 12 11.40 -27.84 32.63
C SER A 12 10.33 -28.46 31.73
N PRO A 13 9.14 -27.86 31.65
CA PRO A 13 8.11 -28.28 30.72
C PRO A 13 8.63 -28.04 29.30
N GLY A 14 8.44 -29.03 28.43
CA GLY A 14 8.79 -28.94 27.03
C GLY A 14 8.30 -27.61 26.47
N SER A 15 9.25 -26.81 26.00
CA SER A 15 9.00 -25.58 25.28
C SER A 15 7.90 -25.84 24.24
N PRO A 16 6.85 -24.99 24.15
CA PRO A 16 5.99 -25.05 23.00
C PRO A 16 6.91 -24.92 21.79
N MET A 17 6.82 -25.86 20.86
CA MET A 17 7.38 -25.68 19.52
C MET A 17 6.93 -24.30 19.09
N SER A 18 7.86 -23.35 19.08
CA SER A 18 7.75 -22.13 18.33
C SER A 18 7.74 -22.62 16.88
N PHE A 19 6.56 -23.02 16.40
CA PHE A 19 6.23 -22.88 15.00
C PHE A 19 6.42 -21.40 14.75
N LEU A 20 7.65 -21.08 14.37
CA LEU A 20 7.98 -19.86 13.67
C LEU A 20 6.96 -19.83 12.54
N LEU A 21 5.91 -19.04 12.78
CA LEU A 21 5.00 -18.51 11.78
C LEU A 21 5.91 -17.85 10.77
N SER A 22 6.41 -18.67 9.85
CA SER A 22 7.00 -18.23 8.62
C SER A 22 5.79 -17.67 7.92
N ALA A 23 5.54 -16.37 8.11
CA ALA A 23 4.64 -15.64 7.25
C ALA A 23 4.99 -16.10 5.83
N PRO A 24 4.02 -16.57 5.03
CA PRO A 24 4.32 -17.06 3.69
C PRO A 24 5.16 -15.97 3.02
N ILE A 25 6.35 -16.33 2.54
CA ILE A 25 7.21 -15.39 1.83
C ILE A 25 6.43 -15.02 0.57
N ARG A 26 5.79 -13.85 0.61
CA ARG A 26 4.94 -13.36 -0.47
C ARG A 26 5.88 -12.86 -1.56
N PHE A 27 6.07 -13.69 -2.58
CA PHE A 27 6.77 -13.26 -3.78
C PHE A 27 5.76 -12.57 -4.69
N PHE A 28 5.84 -11.24 -4.78
CA PHE A 28 5.31 -10.55 -5.94
C PHE A 28 6.39 -10.59 -7.01
N ASP A 29 6.00 -10.97 -8.23
CA ASP A 29 6.87 -10.76 -9.36
C ASP A 29 6.85 -9.27 -9.72
N GLU A 30 8.02 -8.72 -10.07
CA GLU A 30 8.16 -7.32 -10.44
C GLU A 30 7.27 -6.99 -11.65
N ASP A 31 7.21 -7.93 -12.59
CA ASP A 31 6.41 -7.87 -13.82
C ASP A 31 4.90 -7.86 -13.52
N GLN A 32 4.45 -8.54 -12.46
CA GLN A 32 3.02 -8.56 -12.08
C GLN A 32 2.54 -7.23 -11.52
N LEU A 33 3.41 -6.47 -10.84
CA LEU A 33 3.06 -5.13 -10.35
C LEU A 33 2.97 -4.12 -11.49
N GLU A 34 3.76 -4.32 -12.56
CA GLU A 34 3.69 -3.52 -13.79
C GLU A 34 2.42 -3.83 -14.57
N GLU A 35 2.07 -5.12 -14.74
CA GLU A 35 0.81 -5.54 -15.35
C GLU A 35 -0.40 -4.99 -14.57
N PHE A 36 -0.37 -5.06 -13.24
CA PHE A 36 -1.42 -4.47 -12.41
C PHE A 36 -1.54 -2.95 -12.57
N ALA A 37 -0.41 -2.24 -12.62
CA ALA A 37 -0.41 -0.79 -12.83
C ALA A 37 -1.03 -0.39 -14.18
N GLU A 38 -0.68 -1.11 -15.26
CA GLU A 38 -1.25 -0.89 -16.59
C GLU A 38 -2.75 -1.21 -16.61
N PHE A 39 -3.16 -2.35 -16.05
CA PHE A 39 -4.55 -2.79 -16.02
C PHE A 39 -5.44 -1.83 -15.22
N PHE A 40 -4.98 -1.42 -14.04
CA PHE A 40 -5.65 -0.41 -13.21
C PHE A 40 -5.77 0.93 -13.95
N SER A 41 -4.68 1.39 -14.55
CA SER A 41 -4.63 2.65 -15.30
C SER A 41 -5.61 2.67 -16.49
N ASP A 42 -5.68 1.58 -17.26
CA ASP A 42 -6.64 1.45 -18.37
C ASP A 42 -8.10 1.44 -17.88
N ARG A 43 -8.41 0.71 -16.80
CA ARG A 43 -9.75 0.70 -16.18
C ARG A 43 -10.17 2.10 -15.73
N VAL A 44 -9.27 2.81 -15.08
CA VAL A 44 -9.50 4.17 -14.57
C VAL A 44 -9.69 5.19 -15.71
N ARG A 45 -8.95 5.07 -16.82
CA ARG A 45 -9.15 5.93 -18.00
C ARG A 45 -10.50 5.74 -18.68
N ARG A 46 -11.05 4.53 -18.61
CA ARG A 46 -12.36 4.18 -19.19
C ARG A 46 -13.52 4.58 -18.28
N ASP A 47 -13.25 4.85 -17.00
CA ASP A 47 -14.27 5.30 -16.06
C ASP A 47 -14.72 6.73 -16.38
N LYS A 48 -16.04 6.91 -16.55
CA LYS A 48 -16.62 8.18 -16.98
C LYS A 48 -16.51 9.28 -15.93
N THR A 49 -16.44 8.92 -14.66
CA THR A 49 -16.38 9.87 -13.54
C THR A 49 -14.93 10.24 -13.27
N LEU A 50 -14.04 9.26 -13.20
CA LEU A 50 -12.63 9.46 -12.85
C LEU A 50 -11.78 10.03 -13.99
N SER A 51 -12.07 9.68 -15.24
CA SER A 51 -11.27 10.11 -16.39
C SER A 51 -11.11 11.64 -16.46
N GLY A 52 -12.17 12.40 -16.23
CA GLY A 52 -12.12 13.86 -16.23
C GLY A 52 -11.21 14.42 -15.12
N ALA A 53 -11.39 13.94 -13.89
CA ALA A 53 -10.61 14.39 -12.74
C ALA A 53 -9.11 14.05 -12.89
N LEU A 54 -8.80 12.86 -13.43
CA LEU A 54 -7.42 12.42 -13.60
C LEU A 54 -6.74 13.05 -14.80
N VAL A 55 -7.46 13.41 -15.86
CA VAL A 55 -6.91 14.25 -16.93
C VAL A 55 -6.47 15.61 -16.38
N LEU A 56 -7.21 16.20 -15.44
CA LEU A 56 -6.79 17.45 -14.78
C LEU A 56 -5.56 17.25 -13.90
N LEU A 57 -5.46 16.11 -13.21
CA LEU A 57 -4.36 15.80 -12.30
C LEU A 57 -3.06 15.44 -13.06
N ILE A 58 -3.14 14.48 -13.97
CA ILE A 58 -2.03 13.82 -14.68
C ILE A 58 -1.73 14.46 -16.04
N GLY A 59 -2.76 14.98 -16.73
CA GLY A 59 -2.64 15.48 -18.10
C GLY A 59 -2.22 14.38 -19.07
N ASN A 60 -1.22 14.67 -19.91
CA ASN A 60 -0.69 13.71 -20.89
C ASN A 60 0.45 12.83 -20.34
N ARG A 61 0.71 12.85 -19.02
CA ARG A 61 1.86 12.18 -18.40
C ARG A 61 1.50 10.84 -17.76
N TRP A 62 0.64 10.09 -18.43
CA TRP A 62 0.11 8.84 -17.89
C TRP A 62 1.17 7.77 -17.65
N ALA A 63 2.12 7.59 -18.58
CA ALA A 63 3.23 6.64 -18.39
C ALA A 63 4.05 6.97 -17.13
N HIS A 64 4.29 8.26 -16.86
CA HIS A 64 4.99 8.67 -15.63
C HIS A 64 4.15 8.39 -14.37
N ALA A 65 2.83 8.53 -14.45
CA ALA A 65 1.94 8.20 -13.34
C ALA A 65 1.92 6.69 -13.06
N GLU A 66 1.89 5.86 -14.10
CA GLU A 66 2.00 4.40 -14.00
C GLU A 66 3.33 4.00 -13.36
N THR A 67 4.46 4.52 -13.84
CA THR A 67 5.78 4.25 -13.23
C THR A 67 5.83 4.67 -11.76
N ALA A 68 5.32 5.85 -11.43
CA ALA A 68 5.30 6.33 -10.03
C ALA A 68 4.42 5.45 -9.13
N PHE A 69 3.29 4.98 -9.65
CA PHE A 69 2.39 4.06 -8.96
C PHE A 69 3.02 2.68 -8.75
N THR A 70 3.69 2.13 -9.76
CA THR A 70 4.48 0.91 -9.64
C THR A 70 5.56 1.06 -8.57
N CYS A 71 6.29 2.18 -8.55
CA CYS A 71 7.28 2.44 -7.50
C CYS A 71 6.66 2.51 -6.10
N LEU A 72 5.47 3.10 -5.96
CA LEU A 72 4.73 3.12 -4.69
C LEU A 72 4.39 1.70 -4.21
N MET A 73 3.89 0.87 -5.12
CA MET A 73 3.54 -0.52 -4.79
C MET A 73 4.78 -1.33 -4.42
N LYS A 74 5.88 -1.23 -5.19
CA LYS A 74 7.16 -1.89 -4.86
C LYS A 74 7.68 -1.43 -3.49
N SER A 75 7.65 -0.12 -3.21
CA SER A 75 8.07 0.42 -1.91
C SER A 75 7.22 -0.06 -0.74
N THR A 76 5.91 -0.25 -0.95
CA THR A 76 4.97 -0.60 0.13
C THR A 76 4.82 -2.11 0.33
N LEU A 77 4.71 -2.88 -0.75
CA LEU A 77 4.46 -4.33 -0.70
C LEU A 77 5.76 -5.14 -0.61
N LEU A 78 6.84 -4.65 -1.22
CA LEU A 78 8.14 -5.35 -1.25
C LEU A 78 9.18 -4.71 -0.32
N ALA A 79 8.87 -3.58 0.30
CA ALA A 79 9.84 -2.77 1.05
C ALA A 79 11.07 -2.38 0.19
N GLU A 80 10.86 -2.25 -1.13
CA GLU A 80 11.93 -1.99 -2.09
C GLU A 80 11.93 -0.56 -2.61
N GLY A 81 13.10 0.08 -2.52
CA GLY A 81 13.27 1.44 -3.01
C GLY A 81 12.48 2.47 -2.20
N GLY A 82 12.26 3.64 -2.80
CA GLY A 82 11.48 4.71 -2.17
C GLY A 82 10.56 5.35 -3.20
N THR A 83 9.40 5.80 -2.75
CA THR A 83 8.42 6.41 -3.65
C THR A 83 8.80 7.86 -3.97
N PRO A 84 8.91 8.24 -5.25
CA PRO A 84 9.13 9.63 -5.63
C PRO A 84 7.83 10.43 -5.47
N VAL A 85 7.53 10.86 -4.24
CA VAL A 85 6.31 11.61 -3.93
C VAL A 85 6.59 13.11 -3.94
N ASP A 86 6.00 13.80 -4.91
CA ASP A 86 6.02 15.26 -4.96
C ASP A 86 4.89 15.85 -4.11
N ILE A 87 5.27 16.73 -3.18
CA ILE A 87 4.36 17.45 -2.30
C ILE A 87 3.37 18.33 -3.10
N ASN A 88 3.80 18.90 -4.22
CA ASN A 88 2.94 19.71 -5.08
C ASN A 88 1.89 18.86 -5.78
N TRP A 89 2.25 17.63 -6.14
CA TRP A 89 1.31 16.67 -6.71
C TRP A 89 0.23 16.28 -5.70
N LEU A 90 0.60 15.96 -4.45
CA LEU A 90 -0.38 15.70 -3.38
C LEU A 90 -1.28 16.92 -3.12
N ALA A 91 -0.71 18.13 -3.13
CA ALA A 91 -1.47 19.36 -2.96
C ALA A 91 -2.45 19.60 -4.11
N LYS A 92 -2.10 19.18 -5.34
CA LYS A 92 -2.96 19.25 -6.52
C LYS A 92 -4.06 18.19 -6.45
N LEU A 93 -3.73 16.97 -6.03
CA LEU A 93 -4.67 15.88 -5.81
C LEU A 93 -5.76 16.32 -4.83
N ALA A 94 -5.37 16.86 -3.67
CA ALA A 94 -6.31 17.32 -2.63
C ALA A 94 -7.29 18.41 -3.09
N ARG A 95 -6.94 19.14 -4.16
CA ARG A 95 -7.76 20.21 -4.76
C ARG A 95 -8.60 19.72 -5.95
N THR A 96 -8.26 18.57 -6.52
CA THR A 96 -8.86 18.08 -7.78
C THR A 96 -9.81 16.92 -7.52
N LEU A 97 -9.44 16.01 -6.62
CA LEU A 97 -10.25 14.84 -6.28
C LEU A 97 -11.24 15.18 -5.17
N SER A 98 -12.39 14.51 -5.21
CA SER A 98 -13.40 14.53 -4.17
C SER A 98 -13.38 13.20 -3.42
N PRO A 99 -14.04 13.09 -2.25
CA PRO A 99 -14.15 11.82 -1.53
C PRO A 99 -14.73 10.69 -2.40
N GLU A 100 -15.72 10.98 -3.23
CA GLU A 100 -16.35 10.00 -4.13
C GLU A 100 -15.36 9.50 -5.19
N HIS A 101 -14.49 10.37 -5.72
CA HIS A 101 -13.43 9.94 -6.63
C HIS A 101 -12.43 9.00 -5.94
N ILE A 102 -12.14 9.21 -4.66
CA ILE A 102 -11.21 8.34 -3.91
C ILE A 102 -11.84 6.98 -3.64
N GLU A 103 -13.11 6.95 -3.25
CA GLU A 103 -13.88 5.71 -3.08
C GLU A 103 -13.90 4.89 -4.38
N GLN A 104 -14.26 5.54 -5.49
CA GLN A 104 -14.31 4.87 -6.80
C GLN A 104 -12.93 4.39 -7.29
N LEU A 105 -11.85 5.11 -6.98
CA LEU A 105 -10.48 4.65 -7.23
C LEU A 105 -10.14 3.40 -6.42
N SER A 106 -10.54 3.37 -5.15
CA SER A 106 -10.33 2.21 -4.26
C SER A 106 -11.10 0.99 -4.76
N ASP A 107 -12.35 1.16 -5.17
CA ASP A 107 -13.17 0.06 -5.70
C ASP A 107 -12.54 -0.53 -6.97
N ILE A 108 -12.12 0.31 -7.92
CA ILE A 108 -11.47 -0.16 -9.15
C ILE A 108 -10.15 -0.85 -8.82
N PHE A 109 -9.38 -0.33 -7.87
CA PHE A 109 -8.10 -0.92 -7.45
C PHE A 109 -8.29 -2.33 -6.91
N VAL A 110 -9.24 -2.51 -6.00
CA VAL A 110 -9.57 -3.81 -5.40
C VAL A 110 -10.10 -4.79 -6.46
N ASP A 111 -11.01 -4.34 -7.31
CA ASP A 111 -11.53 -5.14 -8.42
C ASP A 111 -10.41 -5.63 -9.36
N CYS A 112 -9.44 -4.77 -9.66
CA CYS A 112 -8.29 -5.13 -10.47
C CYS A 112 -7.41 -6.16 -9.77
N ALA A 113 -7.25 -6.03 -8.44
CA ALA A 113 -6.41 -6.94 -7.68
C ALA A 113 -7.02 -8.35 -7.65
N PHE A 114 -8.32 -8.47 -7.45
CA PHE A 114 -9.00 -9.78 -7.49
C PHE A 114 -9.05 -10.42 -8.87
N GLN A 115 -8.92 -9.63 -9.94
CA GLN A 115 -8.86 -10.16 -11.31
C GLN A 115 -7.48 -10.70 -11.67
N LEU A 116 -6.41 -10.07 -11.20
CA LEU A 116 -5.04 -10.43 -11.57
C LEU A 116 -4.35 -11.36 -10.57
N PHE A 117 -4.74 -11.31 -9.29
CA PHE A 117 -4.06 -12.04 -8.24
C PHE A 117 -4.95 -13.09 -7.56
N PRO A 118 -4.35 -14.18 -7.07
CA PRO A 118 -5.01 -15.09 -6.14
C PRO A 118 -5.54 -14.36 -4.91
N VAL A 119 -6.63 -14.86 -4.32
CA VAL A 119 -7.34 -14.22 -3.18
C VAL A 119 -6.41 -13.88 -2.01
N ASN A 120 -5.45 -14.75 -1.70
CA ASN A 120 -4.51 -14.54 -0.60
C ASN A 120 -3.53 -13.38 -0.83
N VAL A 121 -3.30 -13.01 -2.09
CA VAL A 121 -2.45 -11.88 -2.50
C VAL A 121 -3.31 -10.62 -2.68
N ALA A 122 -4.49 -10.76 -3.28
CA ALA A 122 -5.45 -9.66 -3.43
C ALA A 122 -5.86 -9.04 -2.08
N ALA A 123 -5.85 -9.81 -0.99
CA ALA A 123 -6.09 -9.30 0.36
C ALA A 123 -5.12 -8.17 0.78
N ASP A 124 -3.85 -8.25 0.38
CA ASP A 124 -2.85 -7.22 0.69
C ASP A 124 -3.11 -5.93 -0.09
N PHE A 125 -3.59 -6.07 -1.33
CA PHE A 125 -4.05 -4.93 -2.13
C PHE A 125 -5.31 -4.29 -1.51
N VAL A 126 -6.22 -5.07 -0.93
CA VAL A 126 -7.39 -4.52 -0.22
C VAL A 126 -6.95 -3.68 0.97
N GLU A 127 -6.02 -4.19 1.79
CA GLU A 127 -5.48 -3.47 2.94
C GLU A 127 -4.78 -2.19 2.51
N LEU A 128 -3.90 -2.27 1.51
CA LEU A 128 -3.22 -1.12 0.92
C LEU A 128 -4.21 -0.08 0.39
N SER A 129 -5.25 -0.51 -0.34
CA SER A 129 -6.28 0.36 -0.90
C SER A 129 -7.05 1.08 0.20
N SER A 130 -7.41 0.35 1.27
CA SER A 130 -8.12 0.92 2.42
C SER A 130 -7.30 2.00 3.11
N GLU A 131 -6.04 1.73 3.44
CA GLU A 131 -5.16 2.70 4.10
C GLU A 131 -4.90 3.95 3.24
N LEU A 132 -4.70 3.75 1.93
CA LEU A 132 -4.58 4.85 0.98
C LEU A 132 -5.86 5.67 0.90
N ALA A 133 -7.02 5.02 0.79
CA ALA A 133 -8.31 5.70 0.71
C ALA A 133 -8.58 6.53 1.95
N ILE A 134 -8.36 5.97 3.15
CA ILE A 134 -8.51 6.67 4.43
C ILE A 134 -7.62 7.91 4.48
N SER A 135 -6.34 7.76 4.13
CA SER A 135 -5.37 8.85 4.18
C SER A 135 -5.69 9.96 3.18
N LEU A 136 -6.07 9.60 1.96
CA LEU A 136 -6.44 10.54 0.91
C LEU A 136 -7.76 11.25 1.23
N GLN A 137 -8.77 10.53 1.74
CA GLN A 137 -10.04 11.13 2.15
C GLN A 137 -9.82 12.12 3.30
N ALA A 138 -9.00 11.76 4.28
CA ALA A 138 -8.66 12.64 5.37
C ALA A 138 -7.92 13.91 4.90
N LEU A 139 -7.09 13.80 3.86
CA LEU A 139 -6.42 14.94 3.23
C LEU A 139 -7.40 15.85 2.45
N VAL A 140 -8.30 15.27 1.66
CA VAL A 140 -9.29 16.00 0.86
C VAL A 140 -10.31 16.72 1.74
N ASN A 141 -10.72 16.09 2.85
CA ASN A 141 -11.69 16.66 3.78
C ASN A 141 -11.09 17.71 4.74
N ALA A 142 -9.76 17.77 4.87
CA ALA A 142 -9.10 18.73 5.74
C ALA A 142 -8.97 20.12 5.08
N GLN A 143 -8.95 21.17 5.90
CA GLN A 143 -8.79 22.55 5.44
C GLN A 143 -7.69 23.30 6.22
N GLY A 144 -7.08 24.30 5.58
CA GLY A 144 -6.11 25.18 6.22
C GLY A 144 -4.87 24.46 6.76
N LEU A 145 -4.51 24.76 8.01
CA LEU A 145 -3.32 24.19 8.67
C LEU A 145 -3.40 22.67 8.85
N GLU A 146 -4.59 22.13 9.04
CA GLU A 146 -4.78 20.69 9.20
C GLU A 146 -4.50 19.95 7.89
N GLN A 147 -4.92 20.53 6.76
CA GLN A 147 -4.61 19.99 5.44
C GLN A 147 -3.11 19.97 5.19
N GLN A 148 -2.39 21.04 5.54
CA GLN A 148 -0.94 21.10 5.39
C GLN A 148 -0.22 20.04 6.22
N ARG A 149 -0.65 19.83 7.48
CA ARG A 149 -0.08 18.79 8.35
C ARG A 149 -0.29 17.38 7.78
N ARG A 150 -1.51 17.09 7.33
CA ARG A 150 -1.85 15.79 6.72
C ARG A 150 -1.08 15.54 5.44
N LEU A 151 -0.90 16.59 4.63
CA LEU A 151 -0.13 16.50 3.40
C LEU A 151 1.34 16.15 3.67
N LEU A 152 1.98 16.83 4.62
CA LEU A 152 3.36 16.53 5.03
C LEU A 152 3.49 15.11 5.57
N ARG A 153 2.58 14.71 6.46
CA ARG A 153 2.56 13.37 7.04
C ARG A 153 2.41 12.29 5.97
N LEU A 154 1.41 12.42 5.10
CA LEU A 154 1.16 11.45 4.03
C LEU A 154 2.35 11.36 3.07
N ARG A 155 2.99 12.49 2.75
CA ARG A 155 4.19 12.50 1.92
C ARG A 155 5.32 11.69 2.57
N ASP A 156 5.55 11.87 3.86
CA ASP A 156 6.61 11.17 4.59
C ASP A 156 6.31 9.67 4.71
N GLU A 157 5.05 9.29 4.96
CA GLU A 157 4.58 7.90 4.99
C GLU A 157 4.74 7.21 3.63
N LEU A 158 4.29 7.85 2.54
CA LEU A 158 4.43 7.31 1.18
C LEU A 158 5.88 7.19 0.75
N LYS A 159 6.72 8.18 1.11
CA LYS A 159 8.16 8.16 0.78
C LYS A 159 8.89 7.03 1.49
N ALA A 160 8.48 6.70 2.71
CA ALA A 160 9.04 5.62 3.50
C ALA A 160 8.50 4.23 3.13
N GLY A 161 7.49 4.14 2.25
CA GLY A 161 6.77 2.88 1.99
C GLY A 161 5.99 2.40 3.23
N ALA A 162 5.71 3.30 4.17
CA ALA A 162 5.29 3.00 5.53
C ALA A 162 3.76 2.88 5.68
N LEU A 163 2.99 2.88 4.59
CA LEU A 163 1.53 2.86 4.62
C LEU A 163 0.96 1.68 5.43
N MET A 164 1.57 0.50 5.31
CA MET A 164 1.14 -0.70 6.03
C MET A 164 1.86 -0.90 7.38
N SER A 165 2.81 -0.03 7.73
CA SER A 165 3.61 -0.15 8.95
C SER A 165 3.05 0.62 10.15
N SER A 166 1.93 1.34 9.97
CA SER A 166 1.27 2.08 11.06
C SER A 166 0.22 1.29 11.84
N LEU A 167 0.12 -0.03 11.62
CA LEU A 167 -0.66 -0.98 12.41
C LEU A 167 0.20 -1.57 13.54
#